data_AF-A0A5B8BV62-F1
#
_entry.id   AF-A0A5B8BV62-F1
#
_cell.length_a   1.000
_cell.length_b   1.000
_cell.length_c   1.000
_cell.angle_alpha   90.00
_cell.angle_beta   90.00
_cell.angle_gamma   90.00
#
_symmetry.space_group_name_H-M   'P 1'
#
loop_
_entity.id
_entity.type
_entity.pdbx_description
1 polymer ?
#
loop_
_entity_poly.entity_id
_entity_poly.type
_entity_poly.pdbx_seq_one_letter_code
_entity_poly.pdbx_strand_id
1 'polypeptide(L)'
;MAEDFAVLDFALVDAPPREVARAMAKCEPAGDAPEAASTGLLGRLFGGRRNKAAPEPAALLIQPHGTLPQGVLAREMLDDMGFGGTDHEARLSAPVGTDGLTLIELRERTDGAPSPRLLALSRALGKAEVLAFRLSGGRHSGGEFAFTVYSGGSVTRRLQVYRTSGEAEWQPSQSGAAHPLEAKAQPESDAPGDLIPPSRQAALLAQLGIDADELLVNRNAYAEVLELSTRPGGTPTANLPEQTPASPEADTQDRGSWEDEVTQLLVDAVGDALPEHEQVPWLDALTADLEAGHTRAALERARELLARGNRPEALRRAAAQRLAQLFGLEE
;
A
#
# COMPACT_ATOMS: atom_id res chain seq x y z
N MET A 1 -4.82 -8.21 14.10
CA MET A 1 -4.25 -9.23 13.19
C MET A 1 -2.74 -9.16 13.36
N ALA A 2 -2.08 -10.15 13.96
CA ALA A 2 -0.74 -9.96 14.51
C ALA A 2 0.29 -10.97 13.97
N GLU A 3 1.31 -10.43 13.30
CA GLU A 3 2.73 -10.87 13.36
C GLU A 3 3.28 -11.97 12.44
N ASP A 4 2.77 -12.15 11.21
CA ASP A 4 3.39 -13.08 10.23
C ASP A 4 4.20 -12.39 9.11
N PHE A 5 4.84 -11.26 9.38
CA PHE A 5 5.81 -10.66 8.46
C PHE A 5 7.20 -10.55 9.07
N ALA A 6 8.24 -10.74 8.26
CA ALA A 6 9.62 -10.59 8.71
C ALA A 6 9.99 -9.10 8.78
N VAL A 7 9.85 -8.40 7.66
CA VAL A 7 10.18 -6.97 7.51
C VAL A 7 9.18 -6.31 6.58
N LEU A 8 8.74 -5.12 6.96
CA LEU A 8 7.87 -4.23 6.22
C LEU A 8 8.63 -2.94 5.94
N ASP A 9 8.75 -2.61 4.66
CA ASP A 9 9.30 -1.34 4.17
C ASP A 9 8.22 -0.57 3.41
N PHE A 10 8.01 0.68 3.80
CA PHE A 10 7.15 1.60 3.06
C PHE A 10 7.68 3.02 3.11
N ALA A 11 7.21 3.87 2.21
CA ALA A 11 7.53 5.28 2.19
C ALA A 11 6.32 6.15 1.87
N LEU A 12 6.39 7.42 2.26
CA LEU A 12 5.42 8.46 1.95
C LEU A 12 6.11 9.56 1.16
N VAL A 13 5.42 10.10 0.17
CA VAL A 13 5.92 11.22 -0.65
C VAL A 13 4.80 12.17 -1.05
N ASP A 14 5.10 13.46 -1.01
CA ASP A 14 4.24 14.53 -1.54
C ASP A 14 4.43 14.65 -3.05
N ALA A 15 3.95 13.64 -3.76
CA ALA A 15 3.88 13.60 -5.22
C ALA A 15 2.75 12.64 -5.64
N PRO A 16 2.06 12.89 -6.76
CA PRO A 16 0.97 12.02 -7.19
C PRO A 16 1.44 10.61 -7.62
N PRO A 17 0.61 9.55 -7.49
CA PRO A 17 1.02 8.17 -7.77
C PRO A 17 1.61 7.98 -9.17
N ARG A 18 1.06 8.66 -10.17
CA ARG A 18 1.51 8.56 -11.57
C ARG A 18 2.89 9.17 -11.78
N GLU A 19 3.18 10.28 -11.10
CA GLU A 19 4.49 10.91 -11.13
C GLU A 19 5.52 10.00 -10.46
N VAL A 20 5.17 9.46 -9.29
CA VAL A 20 6.00 8.50 -8.55
C VAL A 20 6.27 7.25 -9.40
N ALA A 21 5.25 6.66 -10.05
CA ALA A 21 5.41 5.50 -10.93
C ALA A 21 6.39 5.77 -12.08
N ARG A 22 6.26 6.93 -12.75
CA ARG A 22 7.16 7.35 -13.83
C ARG A 22 8.58 7.58 -13.32
N ALA A 23 8.73 8.17 -12.14
CA ALA A 23 10.04 8.41 -11.52
C ALA A 23 10.73 7.09 -11.13
N MET A 24 10.00 6.16 -10.51
CA MET A 24 10.49 4.81 -10.19
C MET A 24 10.92 4.06 -11.45
N ALA A 25 10.09 4.03 -12.49
CA ALA A 25 10.42 3.33 -13.73
C ALA A 25 11.66 3.88 -14.45
N LYS A 26 11.93 5.19 -14.36
CA LYS A 26 13.16 5.81 -14.89
C LYS A 26 14.42 5.42 -14.11
N CYS A 27 14.25 5.08 -12.84
CA CYS A 27 15.33 4.78 -11.92
C CYS A 27 15.55 3.28 -11.69
N GLU A 28 14.69 2.43 -12.24
CA GLU A 28 14.80 0.99 -12.09
C GLU A 28 16.16 0.55 -12.67
N PRO A 29 17.01 -0.11 -11.86
CA PRO A 29 18.32 -0.52 -12.31
C PRO A 29 18.14 -1.44 -13.51
N ALA A 30 19.02 -1.27 -14.50
CA ALA A 30 19.00 -2.15 -15.63
C ALA A 30 19.33 -3.56 -15.14
N GLY A 31 18.34 -4.45 -15.03
CA GLY A 31 18.47 -5.73 -14.33
C GLY A 31 19.79 -6.44 -14.65
N ASP A 32 20.54 -6.79 -13.61
CA ASP A 32 21.73 -7.60 -13.78
C ASP A 32 21.32 -8.93 -14.39
N ALA A 33 21.95 -9.28 -15.52
CA ALA A 33 21.76 -10.59 -16.13
C ALA A 33 22.06 -11.66 -15.05
N PRO A 34 21.24 -12.72 -14.94
CA PRO A 34 21.46 -13.74 -13.93
C PRO A 34 22.90 -14.23 -14.04
N GLU A 35 23.62 -14.17 -12.92
CA GLU A 35 25.03 -14.57 -12.84
C GLU A 35 25.12 -15.97 -13.43
N ALA A 36 25.74 -16.08 -14.61
CA ALA A 36 25.75 -17.32 -15.36
C ALA A 36 26.37 -18.39 -14.47
N ALA A 37 25.55 -19.38 -14.08
CA ALA A 37 26.00 -20.56 -13.36
C ALA A 37 27.30 -21.03 -13.98
N SER A 38 28.37 -21.06 -13.18
CA SER A 38 29.74 -21.28 -13.62
C SER A 38 29.81 -22.49 -14.55
N THR A 39 29.84 -22.25 -15.86
CA THR A 39 29.91 -23.32 -16.86
C THR A 39 31.30 -23.94 -16.76
N GLY A 40 31.34 -25.18 -16.28
CA GLY A 40 32.55 -25.98 -16.20
C GLY A 40 33.28 -26.11 -17.55
N LEU A 41 34.53 -26.57 -17.47
CA LEU A 41 35.51 -26.64 -18.57
C LEU A 41 35.01 -27.28 -19.89
N LEU A 42 33.90 -28.03 -19.87
CA LEU A 42 33.33 -28.69 -21.05
C LEU A 42 32.44 -27.77 -21.92
N GLY A 43 31.99 -26.61 -21.41
CA GLY A 43 31.18 -25.65 -22.19
C GLY A 43 31.96 -24.82 -23.21
N ARG A 44 33.29 -24.82 -23.15
CA ARG A 44 34.17 -23.98 -23.99
C ARG A 44 34.43 -24.52 -25.39
N LEU A 45 34.04 -25.76 -25.71
CA LEU A 45 34.40 -26.41 -26.97
C LEU A 45 33.32 -26.38 -28.07
N PHE A 46 32.10 -25.91 -27.79
CA PHE A 46 31.01 -25.92 -28.81
C PHE A 46 30.21 -24.61 -28.95
N GLY A 47 30.63 -23.52 -28.33
CA GLY A 47 29.87 -22.26 -28.34
C GLY A 47 30.27 -21.27 -29.44
N GLY A 48 29.69 -21.42 -30.64
CA GLY A 48 29.75 -20.41 -31.69
C GLY A 48 29.23 -19.05 -31.20
N ARG A 49 30.05 -18.02 -31.41
CA ARG A 49 29.86 -16.63 -31.00
C ARG A 49 28.65 -16.00 -31.68
N ARG A 50 27.44 -16.16 -31.12
CA ARG A 50 26.32 -15.25 -31.34
C ARG A 50 26.42 -14.16 -30.27
N ASN A 51 26.66 -12.92 -30.70
CA ASN A 51 26.38 -11.73 -29.90
C ASN A 51 24.89 -11.72 -29.57
N LYS A 52 24.50 -12.39 -28.49
CA LYS A 52 23.19 -12.21 -27.88
C LYS A 52 23.29 -10.86 -27.19
N ALA A 53 22.59 -9.85 -27.72
CA ALA A 53 22.42 -8.58 -27.06
C ALA A 53 22.09 -8.85 -25.59
N ALA A 54 22.74 -8.11 -24.68
CA ALA A 54 22.39 -8.17 -23.27
C ALA A 54 20.86 -8.01 -23.17
N PRO A 55 20.16 -8.84 -22.37
CA PRO A 55 18.74 -8.68 -22.18
C PRO A 55 18.49 -7.22 -21.80
N GLU A 56 17.61 -6.54 -22.56
CA GLU A 56 17.17 -5.22 -22.16
C GLU A 56 16.63 -5.32 -20.74
N PRO A 57 16.96 -4.33 -19.89
CA PRO A 57 16.47 -4.36 -18.53
C PRO A 57 14.96 -4.41 -18.50
N ALA A 58 14.42 -5.30 -17.67
CA ALA A 58 12.99 -5.37 -17.48
C ALA A 58 12.52 -4.03 -16.89
N ALA A 59 11.85 -3.23 -17.72
CA ALA A 59 11.27 -1.97 -17.28
C ALA A 59 10.20 -2.23 -16.22
N LEU A 60 10.08 -1.34 -15.24
CA LEU A 60 8.96 -1.38 -14.31
C LEU A 60 7.67 -1.00 -15.05
N LEU A 61 6.68 -1.89 -15.07
CA LEU A 61 5.42 -1.73 -15.79
C LEU A 61 4.24 -1.59 -14.82
N ILE A 62 3.20 -0.87 -15.25
CA ILE A 62 1.90 -0.84 -14.60
C ILE A 62 1.21 -2.19 -14.80
N GLN A 63 1.00 -2.93 -13.74
CA GLN A 63 0.32 -4.21 -13.78
C GLN A 63 -1.20 -4.03 -13.69
N PRO A 64 -1.98 -4.98 -14.25
CA PRO A 64 -3.42 -5.06 -13.97
C PRO A 64 -3.68 -5.10 -12.46
N HIS A 65 -4.79 -4.51 -12.02
CA HIS A 65 -5.20 -4.56 -10.62
C HIS A 65 -5.33 -6.01 -10.12
N GLY A 66 -4.82 -6.29 -8.92
CA GLY A 66 -4.83 -7.63 -8.31
C GLY A 66 -3.70 -8.55 -8.78
N THR A 67 -2.69 -8.02 -9.48
CA THR A 67 -1.48 -8.77 -9.86
C THR A 67 -0.58 -9.03 -8.65
N LEU A 68 -0.50 -8.05 -7.74
CA LEU A 68 0.25 -8.15 -6.50
C LEU A 68 -0.62 -8.71 -5.35
N PRO A 69 -0.03 -9.42 -4.37
CA PRO A 69 -0.78 -9.99 -3.25
C PRO A 69 -1.59 -8.93 -2.50
N GLN A 70 -2.84 -9.21 -2.13
CA GLN A 70 -3.70 -8.25 -1.41
C GLN A 70 -3.14 -7.84 -0.05
N GLY A 71 -2.34 -8.71 0.58
CA GLY A 71 -1.60 -8.42 1.82
C GLY A 71 -0.48 -7.40 1.63
N VAL A 72 0.11 -6.93 2.73
CA VAL A 72 1.28 -6.04 2.69
C VAL A 72 2.37 -6.65 1.83
N LEU A 73 3.06 -5.82 1.04
CA LEU A 73 4.27 -6.25 0.33
C LEU A 73 5.44 -6.43 1.30
N ALA A 74 5.16 -7.10 2.42
CA ALA A 74 6.13 -7.44 3.43
C ALA A 74 6.94 -8.64 2.97
N ARG A 75 8.17 -8.73 3.48
CA ARG A 75 9.02 -9.89 3.28
C ARG A 75 8.48 -11.01 4.16
N GLU A 76 8.08 -12.12 3.55
CA GLU A 76 7.72 -13.32 4.29
C GLU A 76 9.01 -14.00 4.79
N MET A 77 8.97 -14.64 5.95
CA MET A 77 10.14 -15.33 6.53
C MET A 77 10.77 -16.38 5.60
N LEU A 78 10.02 -16.89 4.62
CA LEU A 78 10.50 -17.87 3.63
C LEU A 78 11.37 -17.23 2.53
N ASP A 79 11.23 -15.93 2.25
CA ASP A 79 12.07 -15.23 1.26
C ASP A 79 13.52 -15.08 1.73
N ASP A 80 13.76 -15.06 3.05
CA ASP A 80 15.10 -15.03 3.64
C ASP A 80 15.91 -16.30 3.34
N MET A 81 15.25 -17.39 2.90
CA MET A 81 15.92 -18.61 2.42
C MET A 81 16.38 -18.52 0.96
N GLY A 82 16.30 -17.33 0.32
CA GLY A 82 16.83 -17.11 -1.04
C GLY A 82 15.84 -17.45 -2.17
N PHE A 83 14.55 -17.57 -1.86
CA PHE A 83 13.48 -17.80 -2.86
C PHE A 83 12.78 -16.52 -3.32
N GLY A 84 13.23 -15.35 -2.86
CA GLY A 84 12.69 -14.06 -3.31
C GLY A 84 12.78 -13.94 -4.84
N GLY A 85 11.65 -13.64 -5.48
CA GLY A 85 11.61 -13.43 -6.92
C GLY A 85 12.54 -12.30 -7.35
N THR A 86 13.09 -12.39 -8.55
CA THR A 86 13.86 -11.29 -9.19
C THR A 86 12.97 -10.12 -9.61
N ASP A 87 11.67 -10.21 -9.35
CA ASP A 87 10.71 -9.19 -9.76
C ASP A 87 10.76 -8.01 -8.80
N HIS A 88 10.95 -6.82 -9.36
CA HIS A 88 10.94 -5.60 -8.58
C HIS A 88 9.49 -5.12 -8.47
N GLU A 89 8.88 -5.37 -7.31
CA GLU A 89 7.48 -5.05 -7.05
C GLU A 89 7.35 -3.75 -6.25
N ALA A 90 6.31 -2.97 -6.56
CA ALA A 90 5.90 -1.83 -5.76
C ALA A 90 4.39 -1.61 -5.88
N ARG A 91 3.75 -1.15 -4.80
CA ARG A 91 2.37 -0.65 -4.83
C ARG A 91 2.37 0.81 -4.44
N LEU A 92 1.69 1.63 -5.24
CA LEU A 92 1.46 3.04 -4.96
C LEU A 92 -0.01 3.23 -4.61
N SER A 93 -0.30 3.84 -3.46
CA SER A 93 -1.67 4.10 -3.03
C SER A 93 -1.84 5.54 -2.60
N ALA A 94 -2.93 6.18 -3.00
CA ALA A 94 -3.24 7.57 -2.64
C ALA A 94 -4.75 7.85 -2.70
N PRO A 95 -5.24 8.93 -2.04
CA PRO A 95 -4.50 9.79 -1.10
C PRO A 95 -4.30 9.10 0.25
N VAL A 96 -3.24 9.49 0.97
CA VAL A 96 -2.95 9.05 2.34
C VAL A 96 -2.68 10.24 3.24
N GLY A 97 -3.30 10.26 4.42
CA GLY A 97 -3.16 11.34 5.39
C GLY A 97 -3.85 12.64 4.96
N THR A 98 -3.69 13.68 5.77
CA THR A 98 -4.37 14.97 5.54
C THR A 98 -3.81 15.74 4.34
N ASP A 99 -2.56 15.49 4.00
CA ASP A 99 -1.85 16.20 2.93
C ASP A 99 -1.98 15.48 1.56
N GLY A 100 -2.72 14.36 1.50
CA GLY A 100 -2.96 13.64 0.25
C GLY A 100 -1.70 12.98 -0.33
N LEU A 101 -0.85 12.42 0.53
CA LEU A 101 0.42 11.81 0.17
C LEU A 101 0.22 10.53 -0.65
N THR A 102 1.26 10.14 -1.38
CA THR A 102 1.36 8.79 -1.97
C THR A 102 2.10 7.86 -1.02
N LEU A 103 1.46 6.76 -0.65
CA LEU A 103 2.08 5.61 0.01
C LEU A 103 2.77 4.72 -1.03
N ILE A 104 4.01 4.35 -0.76
CA ILE A 104 4.83 3.44 -1.55
C ILE A 104 5.11 2.21 -0.71
N GLU A 105 4.58 1.05 -1.10
CA GLU A 105 4.99 -0.25 -0.57
C GLU A 105 6.02 -0.87 -1.49
N LEU A 106 7.11 -1.40 -0.93
CA LEU A 106 8.21 -1.98 -1.70
C LEU A 106 8.60 -3.34 -1.15
N ARG A 107 8.89 -4.27 -2.05
CA ARG A 107 9.64 -5.48 -1.69
C ARG A 107 11.11 -5.27 -2.07
N GLU A 108 11.94 -4.92 -1.09
CA GLU A 108 13.38 -4.72 -1.29
C GLU A 108 14.18 -5.33 -0.14
N ARG A 109 15.31 -5.96 -0.46
CA ARG A 109 16.24 -6.49 0.55
C ARG A 109 17.40 -5.53 0.70
N THR A 110 17.48 -4.83 1.83
CA THR A 110 18.58 -3.89 2.09
C THR A 110 19.48 -4.28 3.26
N ASP A 111 19.24 -5.41 3.95
CA ASP A 111 20.03 -5.90 5.10
C ASP A 111 20.39 -4.76 6.09
N GLY A 112 19.44 -3.87 6.37
CA GLY A 112 19.63 -2.71 7.26
C GLY A 112 20.35 -1.50 6.66
N ALA A 113 20.64 -1.48 5.36
CA ALA A 113 21.12 -0.31 4.64
C ALA A 113 19.95 0.56 4.11
N PRO A 114 20.19 1.85 3.79
CA PRO A 114 19.21 2.67 3.07
C PRO A 114 18.84 2.03 1.73
N SER A 115 17.58 2.21 1.33
CA SER A 115 17.03 1.71 0.08
C SER A 115 17.68 2.39 -1.13
N PRO A 116 18.37 1.66 -2.02
CA PRO A 116 18.88 2.22 -3.26
C PRO A 116 17.74 2.65 -4.20
N ARG A 117 16.58 1.96 -4.20
CA ARG A 117 15.41 2.36 -4.98
C ARG A 117 14.83 3.71 -4.52
N LEU A 118 14.65 3.90 -3.21
CA LEU A 118 14.17 5.18 -2.66
C LEU A 118 15.20 6.30 -2.81
N LEU A 119 16.50 5.98 -2.72
CA LEU A 119 17.56 6.94 -3.00
C LEU A 119 17.48 7.43 -4.46
N ALA A 120 17.34 6.52 -5.42
CA ALA A 120 17.19 6.87 -6.83
C ALA A 120 15.88 7.64 -7.10
N LEU A 121 14.78 7.22 -6.47
CA LEU A 121 13.49 7.91 -6.54
C LEU A 121 13.59 9.36 -6.06
N SER A 122 14.19 9.59 -4.89
CA SER A 122 14.35 10.94 -4.33
C SER A 122 15.17 11.87 -5.25
N ARG A 123 16.10 11.32 -6.05
CA ARG A 123 16.82 12.08 -7.07
C ARG A 123 15.91 12.46 -8.23
N ALA A 124 15.06 11.53 -8.68
CA ALA A 124 14.16 11.74 -9.80
C ALA A 124 13.00 12.71 -9.48
N LEU A 125 12.52 12.74 -8.24
CA LEU A 125 11.50 13.67 -7.77
C LEU A 125 12.05 15.05 -7.39
N GLY A 126 13.38 15.23 -7.45
CA GLY A 126 14.03 16.52 -7.23
C GLY A 126 13.94 16.99 -5.78
N LYS A 127 12.98 17.88 -5.49
CA LYS A 127 12.85 18.54 -4.17
C LYS A 127 11.92 17.81 -3.21
N ALA A 128 11.07 16.89 -3.69
CA ALA A 128 10.17 16.15 -2.82
C ALA A 128 10.97 15.25 -1.86
N GLU A 129 10.60 15.28 -0.59
CA GLU A 129 11.15 14.37 0.40
C GLU A 129 10.43 13.02 0.35
N VAL A 130 11.21 11.95 0.50
CA VAL A 130 10.68 10.60 0.63
C VAL A 130 10.90 10.14 2.06
N LEU A 131 9.79 9.99 2.80
CA LEU A 131 9.77 9.63 4.22
C LEU A 131 9.60 8.10 4.32
N ALA A 132 10.68 7.39 4.61
CA ALA A 132 10.69 5.92 4.63
C ALA A 132 10.67 5.36 6.04
N PHE A 133 9.92 4.28 6.21
CA PHE A 133 9.72 3.57 7.45
C PHE A 133 10.06 2.09 7.26
N ARG A 134 10.72 1.52 8.27
CA ARG A 134 10.98 0.09 8.37
C ARG A 134 10.44 -0.41 9.70
N LEU A 135 9.71 -1.53 9.63
CA LEU A 135 9.26 -2.29 10.79
C LEU A 135 9.56 -3.77 10.61
N SER A 136 10.21 -4.38 11.61
CA SER A 136 10.31 -5.84 11.70
C SER A 136 9.14 -6.40 12.51
N GLY A 137 8.59 -7.53 12.07
CA GLY A 137 7.50 -8.19 12.79
C GLY A 137 7.97 -8.92 14.05
N GLY A 138 7.05 -9.13 15.01
CA GLY A 138 7.36 -9.67 16.33
C GLY A 138 7.97 -11.09 16.34
N ARG A 139 7.76 -11.87 15.27
CA ARG A 139 8.28 -13.24 15.12
C ARG A 139 9.67 -13.32 14.48
N HIS A 140 10.20 -12.21 13.98
CA HIS A 140 11.54 -12.19 13.39
C HIS A 140 12.59 -12.37 14.50
N SER A 141 13.58 -13.25 14.27
CA SER A 141 14.57 -13.58 15.30
C SER A 141 15.45 -12.38 15.66
N GLY A 142 15.70 -11.47 14.72
CA GLY A 142 16.26 -10.14 14.98
C GLY A 142 15.18 -9.05 14.99
N GLY A 143 15.56 -7.78 15.00
CA GLY A 143 14.59 -6.70 14.83
C GLY A 143 15.27 -5.46 14.31
N GLU A 144 14.57 -4.74 13.44
CA GLU A 144 15.00 -3.45 12.91
C GLU A 144 13.79 -2.53 12.79
N PHE A 145 13.94 -1.33 13.36
CA PHE A 145 13.02 -0.21 13.19
C PHE A 145 13.81 0.98 12.67
N ALA A 146 13.31 1.64 11.62
CA ALA A 146 13.98 2.81 11.08
C ALA A 146 13.02 3.85 10.54
N PHE A 147 13.43 5.11 10.65
CA PHE A 147 12.87 6.25 9.95
C PHE A 147 13.99 6.91 9.16
N THR A 148 13.83 7.02 7.84
CA THR A 148 14.86 7.57 6.94
C THR A 148 14.24 8.59 6.02
N VAL A 149 14.86 9.76 5.90
CA VAL A 149 14.46 10.81 4.96
C VAL A 149 15.45 10.84 3.80
N TYR A 150 14.92 10.69 2.58
CA TYR A 150 15.67 10.88 1.35
C TYR A 150 15.27 12.18 0.69
N SER A 151 16.25 12.94 0.20
CA SER A 151 16.02 14.17 -0.57
C SER A 151 17.14 14.37 -1.58
N GLY A 152 16.79 14.68 -2.83
CA GLY A 152 17.76 14.99 -3.88
C GLY A 152 18.79 13.89 -4.15
N GLY A 153 18.45 12.62 -3.92
CA GLY A 153 19.37 11.50 -4.10
C GLY A 153 20.38 11.31 -2.98
N SER A 154 20.10 11.83 -1.78
CA SER A 154 20.89 11.65 -0.56
C SER A 154 20.02 11.25 0.63
N VAL A 155 20.60 10.59 1.62
CA VAL A 155 19.98 10.38 2.93
C VAL A 155 20.26 11.61 3.80
N THR A 156 19.23 12.40 4.11
CA THR A 156 19.38 13.66 4.87
C THR A 156 19.16 13.48 6.36
N ARG A 157 18.40 12.45 6.76
CA ARG A 157 18.16 12.06 8.15
C ARG A 157 17.94 10.56 8.23
N ARG A 158 18.52 9.93 9.25
CA ARG A 158 18.25 8.53 9.61
C ARG A 158 18.19 8.34 11.11
N LEU A 159 17.15 7.66 11.55
CA LEU A 159 16.99 7.06 12.88
C LEU A 159 16.84 5.55 12.70
N GLN A 160 17.59 4.77 13.46
CA GLN A 160 17.57 3.32 13.36
C GLN A 160 17.81 2.69 14.73
N VAL A 161 17.06 1.66 15.06
CA VAL A 161 17.40 0.71 16.13
C VAL A 161 17.37 -0.69 15.55
N TYR A 162 18.38 -1.49 15.86
CA TYR A 162 18.43 -2.87 15.38
C TYR A 162 18.97 -3.83 16.44
N ARG A 163 18.61 -5.11 16.33
CA ARG A 163 19.16 -6.22 17.11
C ARG A 163 19.32 -7.44 16.20
N THR A 164 20.41 -8.18 16.41
CA THR A 164 20.75 -9.34 15.58
C THR A 164 20.00 -10.61 15.98
N SER A 165 19.55 -10.69 17.24
CA SER A 165 18.73 -11.79 17.77
C SER A 165 17.76 -11.28 18.85
N GLY A 166 16.82 -12.12 19.30
CA GLY A 166 15.78 -11.74 20.27
C GLY A 166 16.34 -11.48 21.66
N GLU A 167 17.48 -12.10 21.97
CA GLU A 167 18.22 -11.94 23.22
C GLU A 167 19.29 -10.83 23.14
N ALA A 168 19.61 -10.34 21.94
CA ALA A 168 20.60 -9.28 21.77
C ALA A 168 20.04 -7.92 22.20
N GLU A 169 20.94 -7.06 22.70
CA GLU A 169 20.61 -5.68 23.02
C GLU A 169 20.31 -4.86 21.75
N TRP A 170 19.39 -3.90 21.89
CA TRP A 170 19.09 -2.92 20.85
C TRP A 170 20.26 -1.97 20.64
N GLN A 171 20.68 -1.83 19.39
CA GLN A 171 21.76 -0.94 18.96
C GLN A 171 21.17 0.25 18.20
N PRO A 172 21.20 1.47 18.77
CA PRO A 172 20.77 2.67 18.09
C PRO A 172 21.82 3.19 17.13
N SER A 173 21.35 3.81 16.06
CA SER A 173 22.16 4.58 15.13
C SER A 173 21.35 5.78 14.62
N GLN A 174 21.98 6.95 14.56
CA GLN A 174 21.37 8.13 13.96
C GLN A 174 22.37 8.96 13.17
N SER A 175 21.88 9.63 12.14
CA SER A 175 22.67 10.56 11.32
C SER A 175 21.80 11.67 10.75
N GLY A 176 22.43 12.75 10.29
CA GLY A 176 21.73 13.88 9.68
C GLY A 176 21.04 14.82 10.68
N ALA A 177 20.46 15.90 10.16
CA ALA A 177 19.72 16.88 10.96
C ALA A 177 18.32 16.37 11.29
N ALA A 178 17.80 16.70 12.48
CA ALA A 178 16.46 16.31 12.89
C ALA A 178 15.40 16.88 11.94
N HIS A 179 14.48 16.02 11.50
CA HIS A 179 13.36 16.38 10.64
C HIS A 179 12.25 17.08 11.46
N PRO A 180 11.51 18.06 10.90
CA PRO A 180 10.44 18.76 11.63
C PRO A 180 9.37 17.83 12.25
N LEU A 181 9.07 16.69 11.62
CA LEU A 181 8.15 15.70 12.18
C LEU A 181 8.63 15.13 13.52
N GLU A 182 9.94 15.04 13.75
CA GLU A 182 10.51 14.52 14.99
C GLU A 182 10.25 15.44 16.20
N ALA A 183 10.04 16.75 15.98
CA ALA A 183 9.90 17.71 17.06
C ALA A 183 8.70 17.40 17.98
N LYS A 184 7.64 16.83 17.40
CA LYS A 184 6.41 16.46 18.11
C LYS A 184 6.33 14.96 18.43
N ALA A 185 7.22 14.15 17.86
CA ALA A 185 7.36 12.72 18.14
C ALA A 185 8.64 12.48 18.94
N GLN A 186 8.73 13.05 20.14
CA GLN A 186 9.89 12.86 21.01
C GLN A 186 9.86 11.48 21.66
N PRO A 187 11.03 10.85 21.89
CA PRO A 187 11.08 9.58 22.60
C PRO A 187 10.66 9.79 24.07
N GLU A 188 10.01 8.78 24.65
CA GLU A 188 9.56 8.82 26.05
C GLU A 188 10.72 8.65 27.05
N SER A 189 11.87 8.17 26.55
CA SER A 189 13.04 7.80 27.33
C SER A 189 14.30 7.94 26.47
N ASP A 190 15.43 8.21 27.12
CA ASP A 190 16.75 8.30 26.47
C ASP A 190 17.40 6.91 26.28
N ALA A 191 16.68 5.83 26.57
CA ALA A 191 17.22 4.49 26.42
C ALA A 191 17.54 4.19 24.93
N PRO A 192 18.64 3.47 24.64
CA PRO A 192 19.04 3.12 23.27
C PRO A 192 17.93 2.53 22.40
N GLY A 193 17.09 1.64 22.95
CA GLY A 193 15.98 1.01 22.23
C GLY A 193 14.82 1.97 21.90
N ASP A 194 14.75 3.11 22.58
CA ASP A 194 13.67 4.10 22.47
C ASP A 194 13.97 5.19 21.44
N LEU A 195 15.06 5.08 20.68
CA LEU A 195 15.40 6.03 19.62
C LEU A 195 14.33 6.06 18.52
N ILE A 196 13.79 4.93 18.06
CA ILE A 196 12.71 4.91 17.06
C ILE A 196 11.76 3.69 17.24
N PRO A 197 11.16 3.52 18.43
CA PRO A 197 10.24 2.43 18.70
C PRO A 197 8.98 2.55 17.81
N PRO A 198 8.20 1.47 17.66
CA PRO A 198 6.95 1.50 16.90
C PRO A 198 6.00 2.63 17.29
N SER A 199 5.88 2.94 18.59
CA SER A 199 5.07 4.06 19.10
C SER A 199 5.54 5.42 18.57
N ARG A 200 6.86 5.63 18.45
CA ARG A 200 7.43 6.85 17.88
C ARG A 200 7.19 6.94 16.38
N GLN A 201 7.26 5.82 15.64
CA GLN A 201 6.87 5.80 14.23
C GLN A 201 5.39 6.11 14.03
N ALA A 202 4.51 5.53 14.84
CA ALA A 202 3.09 5.86 14.84
C ALA A 202 2.85 7.35 15.13
N ALA A 203 3.59 7.94 16.07
CA ALA A 203 3.52 9.38 16.34
C ALA A 203 3.99 10.23 15.15
N LEU A 204 5.00 9.80 14.39
CA LEU A 204 5.44 10.48 13.16
C LEU A 204 4.34 10.43 12.08
N LEU A 205 3.70 9.27 11.89
CA LEU A 205 2.59 9.10 10.95
C LEU A 205 1.37 9.94 11.35
N ALA A 206 1.05 10.00 12.65
CA ALA A 206 -0.04 10.81 13.16
C ALA A 206 0.13 12.31 12.87
N GLN A 207 1.36 12.83 12.80
CA GLN A 207 1.61 14.21 12.39
C GLN A 207 1.26 14.50 10.93
N LEU A 208 1.21 13.47 10.09
CA LEU A 208 0.79 13.53 8.70
C LEU A 208 -0.72 13.22 8.54
N GLY A 209 -1.44 13.09 9.67
CA GLY A 209 -2.85 12.70 9.68
C GLY A 209 -3.08 11.24 9.29
N ILE A 210 -2.10 10.38 9.50
CA ILE A 210 -2.14 8.96 9.13
C ILE A 210 -2.30 8.12 10.39
N ASP A 211 -3.34 7.29 10.43
CA ASP A 211 -3.46 6.22 11.42
C ASP A 211 -2.56 5.04 11.01
N ALA A 212 -1.60 4.70 11.86
CA ALA A 212 -0.66 3.62 11.63
C ALA A 212 -1.34 2.25 11.55
N ASP A 213 -2.45 2.05 12.29
CA ASP A 213 -3.17 0.78 12.33
C ASP A 213 -4.03 0.57 11.07
N GLU A 214 -4.46 1.65 10.42
CA GLU A 214 -5.28 1.59 9.20
C GLU A 214 -4.46 1.64 7.91
N LEU A 215 -3.29 2.29 7.93
CA LEU A 215 -2.46 2.58 6.74
C LEU A 215 -2.25 1.36 5.82
N LEU A 216 -2.03 0.19 6.40
CA LEU A 216 -1.70 -1.02 5.65
C LEU A 216 -2.83 -2.06 5.64
N VAL A 217 -3.95 -1.74 6.28
CA VAL A 217 -5.11 -2.63 6.42
C VAL A 217 -6.27 -2.17 5.55
N ASN A 218 -6.56 -0.86 5.51
CA ASN A 218 -7.72 -0.31 4.80
C ASN A 218 -7.36 0.21 3.40
N ARG A 219 -7.13 -0.72 2.47
CA ARG A 219 -6.62 -0.39 1.12
C ARG A 219 -7.68 -0.04 0.10
N ASN A 220 -8.91 -0.47 0.33
CA ASN A 220 -10.03 -0.17 -0.56
C ASN A 220 -10.50 1.29 -0.41
N ALA A 221 -10.05 1.98 0.65
CA ALA A 221 -10.30 3.40 0.86
C ALA A 221 -9.48 4.31 -0.07
N TYR A 222 -8.46 3.79 -0.75
CA TYR A 222 -7.61 4.60 -1.64
C TYR A 222 -8.28 4.85 -2.98
N ALA A 223 -8.35 6.12 -3.38
CA ALA A 223 -8.95 6.54 -4.65
C ALA A 223 -8.14 6.07 -5.87
N GLU A 224 -6.82 5.94 -5.74
CA GLU A 224 -5.94 5.41 -6.79
C GLU A 224 -4.95 4.41 -6.21
N VAL A 225 -4.87 3.23 -6.84
CA VAL A 225 -3.88 2.19 -6.55
C VAL A 225 -3.19 1.79 -7.85
N LEU A 226 -1.88 1.94 -7.91
CA LEU A 226 -1.05 1.50 -9.03
C LEU A 226 -0.14 0.35 -8.57
N GLU A 227 -0.23 -0.78 -9.26
CA GLU A 227 0.65 -1.92 -9.05
C GLU A 227 1.77 -1.89 -10.07
N LEU A 228 3.01 -1.99 -9.60
CA LEU A 228 4.22 -1.91 -10.41
C LEU A 228 5.01 -3.21 -10.31
N SER A 229 5.43 -3.76 -11.44
CA SER A 229 6.29 -4.93 -11.49
C SER A 229 7.08 -5.00 -12.79
N THR A 230 8.23 -5.68 -12.75
CA THR A 230 9.02 -6.07 -13.93
C THR A 230 8.43 -7.28 -14.68
N ARG A 231 7.34 -7.88 -14.17
CA ARG A 231 6.65 -8.99 -14.83
C ARG A 231 6.10 -8.59 -16.20
N PRO A 232 6.13 -9.49 -17.19
CA PRO A 232 5.50 -9.25 -18.48
C PRO A 232 3.98 -9.11 -18.35
N GLY A 233 3.35 -8.40 -19.29
CA GLY A 233 1.89 -8.20 -19.32
C GLY A 233 1.41 -6.87 -18.75
N GLY A 234 2.31 -6.06 -18.17
CA GLY A 234 2.01 -4.70 -17.75
C GLY A 234 2.08 -3.65 -18.89
N THR A 235 1.58 -2.46 -18.60
CA THR A 235 1.61 -1.29 -19.48
C THR A 235 2.78 -0.37 -19.11
N PRO A 236 3.54 0.19 -20.07
CA PRO A 236 4.59 1.17 -19.76
C PRO A 236 4.07 2.37 -18.97
N THR A 237 4.81 2.82 -17.95
CA THR A 237 4.45 3.99 -17.13
C THR A 237 4.35 5.29 -17.93
N ALA A 238 5.02 5.36 -19.08
CA ALA A 238 4.93 6.46 -20.04
C ALA A 238 3.52 6.62 -20.65
N ASN A 239 2.72 5.55 -20.67
CA ASN A 239 1.37 5.56 -21.23
C ASN A 239 0.30 5.95 -20.19
N LEU A 240 0.67 6.19 -18.93
CA LEU A 240 -0.26 6.73 -17.95
C LEU A 240 -0.77 8.09 -18.43
N PRO A 241 -2.09 8.37 -18.38
CA PRO A 241 -2.60 9.69 -18.73
C PRO A 241 -2.00 10.72 -17.77
N GLU A 242 -1.66 11.91 -18.29
CA GLU A 242 -1.32 13.03 -17.41
C GLU A 242 -2.49 13.32 -16.47
N GLN A 243 -2.17 13.47 -15.18
CA GLN A 243 -3.15 13.86 -14.19
C GLN A 243 -3.47 15.33 -14.47
N THR A 244 -4.71 15.60 -14.88
CA THR A 244 -5.16 16.98 -15.00
C THR A 244 -5.22 17.51 -13.58
N PRO A 245 -4.50 18.60 -13.21
CA PRO A 245 -4.58 19.14 -11.88
C PRO A 245 -6.04 19.49 -11.61
N ALA A 246 -6.61 18.86 -10.57
CA ALA A 246 -7.95 19.21 -10.12
C ALA A 246 -7.91 20.70 -9.75
N SER A 247 -8.76 21.50 -10.41
CA SER A 247 -8.93 22.90 -10.02
C SER A 247 -9.35 22.96 -8.55
N PRO A 248 -8.77 23.87 -7.75
CA PRO A 248 -9.05 23.98 -6.31
C PRO A 248 -10.43 24.58 -5.98
N GLU A 249 -11.36 24.61 -6.94
CA GLU A 249 -12.73 25.12 -6.76
C GLU A 249 -13.75 24.06 -7.17
N ALA A 250 -13.87 23.02 -6.35
CA ALA A 250 -15.08 22.24 -6.19
C ALA A 250 -15.06 21.60 -4.80
N ASP A 251 -15.41 22.42 -3.82
CA ASP A 251 -15.66 22.00 -2.45
C ASP A 251 -16.88 21.06 -2.38
N THR A 252 -16.83 20.15 -1.41
CA THR A 252 -17.91 19.29 -0.86
C THR A 252 -18.34 18.03 -1.65
N GLN A 253 -17.76 16.88 -1.30
CA GLN A 253 -18.40 15.88 -0.43
C GLN A 253 -17.60 14.57 -0.42
N ASP A 254 -17.10 14.27 0.77
CA ASP A 254 -16.94 12.94 1.37
C ASP A 254 -17.77 11.86 0.65
N ARG A 255 -17.12 11.13 -0.27
CA ARG A 255 -17.61 9.86 -0.79
C ARG A 255 -16.73 8.78 -0.17
N GLY A 256 -17.01 8.41 1.08
CA GLY A 256 -16.93 6.99 1.43
C GLY A 256 -17.59 6.21 0.30
N SER A 257 -16.94 5.15 -0.17
CA SER A 257 -17.34 4.53 -1.44
C SER A 257 -18.86 4.26 -1.39
N TRP A 258 -19.57 4.57 -2.46
CA TRP A 258 -21.02 4.39 -2.49
C TRP A 258 -21.42 2.95 -2.09
N GLU A 259 -20.51 1.99 -2.33
CA GLU A 259 -20.58 0.59 -1.92
C GLU A 259 -20.56 0.42 -0.40
N ASP A 260 -19.72 1.16 0.33
CA ASP A 260 -19.70 1.19 1.80
C ASP A 260 -21.00 1.77 2.35
N GLU A 261 -21.52 2.83 1.72
CA GLU A 261 -22.80 3.42 2.13
C GLU A 261 -23.97 2.45 1.90
N VAL A 262 -24.01 1.79 0.74
CA VAL A 262 -25.01 0.75 0.44
C VAL A 262 -24.87 -0.42 1.41
N THR A 263 -23.65 -0.89 1.65
CA THR A 263 -23.36 -2.01 2.56
C THR A 263 -23.81 -1.68 3.97
N GLN A 264 -23.46 -0.50 4.48
CA GLN A 264 -23.86 -0.08 5.81
C GLN A 264 -25.38 0.01 5.91
N LEU A 265 -26.06 0.64 4.95
CA LEU A 265 -27.53 0.74 4.93
C LEU A 265 -28.21 -0.63 4.94
N LEU A 266 -27.64 -1.63 4.25
CA LEU A 266 -28.20 -2.98 4.16
C LEU A 266 -27.90 -3.82 5.40
N VAL A 267 -26.67 -3.81 5.92
CA VAL A 267 -26.29 -4.54 7.16
C VAL A 267 -27.15 -4.07 8.33
N ASP A 268 -27.29 -2.76 8.45
CA ASP A 268 -28.17 -2.10 9.41
C ASP A 268 -29.63 -2.57 9.31
N ALA A 269 -30.16 -2.62 8.08
CA ALA A 269 -31.53 -3.03 7.83
C ALA A 269 -31.74 -4.53 8.13
N VAL A 270 -30.76 -5.37 7.80
CA VAL A 270 -30.78 -6.82 8.02
C VAL A 270 -30.75 -7.13 9.51
N GLY A 271 -29.86 -6.48 10.27
CA GLY A 271 -29.75 -6.67 11.73
C GLY A 271 -31.05 -6.31 12.47
N ASP A 272 -31.78 -5.30 11.97
CA ASP A 272 -33.00 -4.82 12.63
C ASP A 272 -34.28 -5.54 12.20
N ALA A 273 -34.29 -6.13 11.00
CA ALA A 273 -35.50 -6.68 10.39
C ALA A 273 -35.55 -8.21 10.36
N LEU A 274 -34.41 -8.90 10.44
CA LEU A 274 -34.32 -10.35 10.29
C LEU A 274 -33.69 -11.05 11.50
N PRO A 275 -34.20 -12.21 11.91
CA PRO A 275 -33.50 -13.12 12.82
C PRO A 275 -32.14 -13.53 12.27
N GLU A 276 -31.14 -13.74 13.13
CA GLU A 276 -29.75 -14.09 12.74
C GLU A 276 -29.64 -15.22 11.69
N HIS A 277 -30.48 -16.25 11.81
CA HIS A 277 -30.47 -17.40 10.91
C HIS A 277 -31.03 -17.11 9.51
N GLU A 278 -31.73 -15.98 9.31
CA GLU A 278 -32.28 -15.53 8.02
C GLU A 278 -31.40 -14.46 7.35
N GLN A 279 -30.44 -13.87 8.07
CA GLN A 279 -29.60 -12.77 7.57
C GLN A 279 -28.71 -13.19 6.40
N VAL A 280 -27.95 -14.27 6.57
CA VAL A 280 -27.04 -14.79 5.53
C VAL A 280 -27.82 -15.27 4.29
N PRO A 281 -28.87 -16.11 4.41
CA PRO A 281 -29.67 -16.50 3.25
C PRO A 281 -30.28 -15.32 2.47
N TRP A 282 -30.65 -14.24 3.16
CA TRP A 282 -31.18 -13.05 2.52
C TRP A 282 -30.10 -12.27 1.75
N LEU A 283 -28.90 -12.11 2.34
CA LEU A 283 -27.75 -11.47 1.69
C LEU A 283 -27.28 -12.25 0.46
N ASP A 284 -27.29 -13.58 0.52
CA ASP A 284 -26.95 -14.45 -0.60
C ASP A 284 -27.92 -14.25 -1.77
N ALA A 285 -29.22 -14.18 -1.47
CA ALA A 285 -30.25 -13.95 -2.49
C ALA A 285 -30.14 -12.56 -3.13
N LEU A 286 -29.85 -11.52 -2.33
CA LEU A 286 -29.61 -10.16 -2.82
C LEU A 286 -28.38 -10.10 -3.73
N THR A 287 -27.29 -10.75 -3.32
CA THR A 287 -26.04 -10.82 -4.10
C THR A 287 -26.28 -11.52 -5.42
N ALA A 288 -27.00 -12.64 -5.42
CA ALA A 288 -27.35 -13.35 -6.65
C ALA A 288 -28.22 -12.50 -7.60
N ASP A 289 -29.16 -11.72 -7.08
CA ASP A 289 -29.96 -10.78 -7.90
C ASP A 289 -29.07 -9.69 -8.53
N LEU A 290 -28.07 -9.17 -7.80
CA LEU A 290 -27.12 -8.17 -8.31
C LEU A 290 -26.15 -8.76 -9.35
N GLU A 291 -25.60 -9.95 -9.10
CA GLU A 291 -24.70 -10.65 -10.04
C GLU A 291 -25.41 -11.03 -11.35
N ALA A 292 -26.71 -11.35 -11.29
CA ALA A 292 -27.53 -11.61 -12.46
C ALA A 292 -27.95 -10.32 -13.22
N GLY A 293 -27.57 -9.13 -12.74
CA GLY A 293 -27.97 -7.85 -13.31
C GLY A 293 -29.43 -7.48 -13.04
N HIS A 294 -30.10 -8.14 -12.09
CA HIS A 294 -31.48 -7.87 -11.70
C HIS A 294 -31.55 -6.74 -10.65
N THR A 295 -30.94 -5.59 -10.93
CA THR A 295 -30.81 -4.45 -10.00
C THR A 295 -32.16 -3.99 -9.44
N ARG A 296 -33.21 -4.00 -10.26
CA ARG A 296 -34.57 -3.63 -9.83
C ARG A 296 -35.14 -4.61 -8.79
N ALA A 297 -34.95 -5.91 -9.00
CA ALA A 297 -35.42 -6.94 -8.07
C ALA A 297 -34.66 -6.87 -6.73
N ALA A 298 -33.34 -6.64 -6.79
CA ALA A 298 -32.51 -6.42 -5.61
C ALA A 298 -32.98 -5.21 -4.79
N LEU A 299 -33.32 -4.10 -5.45
CA LEU A 299 -33.83 -2.90 -4.79
C LEU A 299 -35.23 -3.07 -4.21
N GLU A 300 -36.13 -3.75 -4.91
CA GLU A 300 -37.46 -4.08 -4.39
C GLU A 300 -37.33 -4.93 -3.11
N ARG A 301 -36.44 -5.93 -3.11
CA ARG A 301 -36.11 -6.75 -1.93
C ARG A 301 -35.54 -5.90 -0.77
N ALA A 302 -34.62 -4.99 -1.04
CA ALA A 302 -34.05 -4.09 -0.03
C ALA A 302 -35.10 -3.13 0.55
N ARG A 303 -36.00 -2.59 -0.29
CA ARG A 303 -37.12 -1.73 0.14
C ARG A 303 -38.12 -2.52 1.01
N GLU A 304 -38.44 -3.75 0.66
CA GLU A 304 -39.30 -4.61 1.48
C GLU A 304 -38.70 -4.90 2.85
N LEU A 305 -37.38 -5.15 2.91
CA LEU A 305 -36.65 -5.33 4.16
C LEU A 305 -36.73 -4.07 5.03
N LEU A 306 -36.40 -2.92 4.45
CA LEU A 306 -36.47 -1.62 5.14
C LEU A 306 -37.88 -1.30 5.64
N ALA A 307 -38.94 -1.71 4.92
CA ALA A 307 -40.32 -1.50 5.34
C ALA A 307 -40.73 -2.38 6.54
N ARG A 308 -40.13 -3.57 6.67
CA ARG A 308 -40.40 -4.54 7.74
C ARG A 308 -39.62 -4.26 9.03
N GLY A 309 -38.48 -3.57 8.94
CA GLY A 309 -37.62 -3.30 10.09
C GLY A 309 -38.29 -2.46 11.20
N ASN A 310 -37.82 -2.64 12.44
CA ASN A 310 -38.38 -1.98 13.64
C ASN A 310 -37.92 -0.52 13.84
N ARG A 311 -37.20 0.05 12.86
CA ARG A 311 -36.71 1.44 12.91
C ARG A 311 -37.87 2.46 12.84
N PRO A 312 -37.68 3.68 13.38
CA PRO A 312 -38.59 4.80 13.18
C PRO A 312 -38.91 5.01 11.68
N GLU A 313 -40.19 5.27 11.37
CA GLU A 313 -40.68 5.38 9.99
C GLU A 313 -39.93 6.43 9.16
N ALA A 314 -39.52 7.54 9.77
CA ALA A 314 -38.73 8.57 9.12
C ALA A 314 -37.35 8.05 8.65
N LEU A 315 -36.69 7.21 9.46
CA LEU A 315 -35.39 6.62 9.11
C LEU A 315 -35.53 5.55 8.03
N ARG A 316 -36.60 4.74 8.07
CA ARG A 316 -36.89 3.74 7.02
C ARG A 316 -37.11 4.40 5.66
N ARG A 317 -37.85 5.52 5.63
CA ARG A 317 -38.07 6.32 4.41
C ARG A 317 -36.79 6.97 3.90
N ALA A 318 -35.98 7.56 4.78
CA ALA A 318 -34.72 8.18 4.41
C ALA A 318 -33.73 7.14 3.83
N ALA A 319 -33.60 5.97 4.46
CA ALA A 319 -32.75 4.88 3.97
C ALA A 319 -33.22 4.34 2.60
N ALA A 320 -34.52 4.17 2.40
CA ALA A 320 -35.07 3.70 1.13
C ALA A 320 -34.86 4.73 0.00
N GLN A 321 -35.02 6.02 0.29
CA GLN A 321 -34.74 7.10 -0.66
C GLN A 321 -33.25 7.17 -1.00
N ARG A 322 -32.38 7.00 0.00
CA ARG A 322 -30.93 7.02 -0.21
C ARG A 322 -30.46 5.83 -1.06
N LEU A 323 -30.97 4.62 -0.82
CA LEU A 323 -30.70 3.47 -1.69
C LEU A 323 -31.17 3.71 -3.13
N ALA A 324 -32.34 4.32 -3.35
CA ALA A 324 -32.80 4.64 -4.69
C ALA A 324 -31.85 5.60 -5.43
N GLN A 325 -31.38 6.64 -4.73
CA GLN A 325 -30.40 7.60 -5.26
C GLN A 325 -29.06 6.93 -5.61
N LEU A 326 -28.54 6.07 -4.73
CA LEU A 326 -27.26 5.39 -4.92
C LEU A 326 -27.27 4.44 -6.13
N PHE A 327 -28.43 3.87 -6.46
CA PHE A 327 -28.62 3.01 -7.63
C PHE A 327 -29.10 3.76 -8.89
N GLY A 328 -29.13 5.09 -8.87
CA GLY A 328 -29.46 5.92 -10.05
C GLY A 328 -30.92 5.82 -10.51
N LEU A 329 -31.83 5.42 -9.61
CA LEU A 329 -33.26 5.34 -9.89
C LEU A 329 -33.95 6.54 -9.22
N GLU A 330 -34.00 7.65 -9.95
CA GLU A 330 -34.86 8.78 -9.59
C GLU A 330 -36.32 8.37 -9.86
N GLU A 331 -37.18 8.46 -8.84
CA GLU A 331 -38.65 8.42 -8.98
C GLU A 331 -39.19 9.84 -9.24
#